data_AF-A0A9D8A0P8-F1
#
_entry.id   AF-A0A9D8A0P8-F1
#
_cell.length_a   1.000
_cell.length_b   1.000
_cell.length_c   1.000
_cell.angle_alpha   90.00
_cell.angle_beta   90.00
_cell.angle_gamma   90.00
#
_symmetry.space_group_name_H-M   'P 1'
#
loop_
_entity.id
_entity.type
_entity.pdbx_description
1 polymer ?
#
loop_
_entity_poly.entity_id
_entity_poly.type
_entity_poly.pdbx_seq_one_letter_code
_entity_poly.pdbx_strand_id
1 'polypeptide(L)'
;MPKTINKPTSAKENGLFATAEQIDSSVFIPISQDTTVPASWEEKAKQSWKYYLEEPLVNNVINTWRTFAIGDEIRVSVGDEAVRDDAQKLFNDLKLNVFVKDMILQLLIKGDAVGFKEYSKDGKTIEKATCVNPVSV
;
A
#
# COMPACT_ATOMS: atom_id res chain seq x y z
N MET A 1 -63.22 10.39 38.12
CA MET A 1 -62.63 10.21 36.78
C MET A 1 -61.62 9.07 36.84
N PRO A 2 -61.59 8.14 35.86
CA PRO A 2 -60.83 6.90 35.95
C PRO A 2 -59.34 7.08 35.60
N LYS A 3 -58.50 6.24 36.23
CA LYS A 3 -57.05 6.10 36.04
C LYS A 3 -56.70 5.39 34.73
N THR A 4 -55.59 5.77 34.08
CA THR A 4 -54.87 4.89 33.13
C THR A 4 -53.40 5.32 33.01
N ILE A 5 -52.51 4.65 33.76
CA ILE A 5 -51.46 3.70 33.33
C ILE A 5 -50.17 4.37 32.81
N ASN A 6 -49.13 4.37 33.65
CA ASN A 6 -47.72 4.58 33.30
C ASN A 6 -47.24 3.47 32.36
N LYS A 7 -46.54 3.83 31.27
CA LYS A 7 -45.78 2.90 30.44
C LYS A 7 -44.28 3.28 30.53
N PRO A 8 -43.37 2.30 30.71
CA PRO A 8 -41.98 2.56 31.09
C PRO A 8 -41.14 3.17 29.96
N THR A 9 -40.27 4.09 30.35
CA THR A 9 -39.16 4.66 29.59
C THR A 9 -38.26 3.55 29.05
N SER A 10 -38.23 3.40 27.72
CA SER A 10 -37.15 2.66 27.06
C SER A 10 -35.94 3.58 27.01
N ALA A 11 -34.91 3.22 27.77
CA ALA A 11 -33.56 3.69 27.54
C ALA A 11 -33.18 3.28 26.10
N LYS A 12 -32.82 4.25 25.26
CA LYS A 12 -32.10 3.95 24.02
C LYS A 12 -30.61 3.97 24.34
N GLU A 13 -30.01 2.84 24.05
CA GLU A 13 -28.60 2.50 24.21
C GLU A 13 -27.68 3.51 23.52
N ASN A 14 -26.61 3.85 24.21
CA ASN A 14 -25.45 4.54 23.66
C ASN A 14 -24.75 3.63 22.64
N GLY A 15 -25.08 3.81 21.38
CA GLY A 15 -24.33 3.28 20.24
C GLY A 15 -23.84 4.43 19.37
N LEU A 16 -22.81 5.14 19.84
CA LEU A 16 -22.18 6.23 19.09
C LEU A 16 -21.28 5.64 18.00
N PHE A 17 -21.87 5.10 16.93
CA PHE A 17 -21.19 5.05 15.64
C PHE A 17 -21.37 6.44 15.02
N ALA A 18 -20.36 7.30 15.21
CA ALA A 18 -20.31 8.58 14.54
C ALA A 18 -20.38 8.32 13.02
N THR A 19 -21.46 8.78 12.40
CA THR A 19 -21.57 8.87 10.95
C THR A 19 -20.48 9.82 10.45
N ALA A 20 -19.90 9.53 9.27
CA ALA A 20 -18.80 10.30 8.66
C ALA A 20 -19.10 11.81 8.46
N GLU A 21 -20.33 12.23 8.76
CA GLU A 21 -20.85 13.59 8.68
C GLU A 21 -20.48 14.48 9.89
N GLN A 22 -19.93 13.92 10.97
CA GLN A 22 -19.50 14.67 12.17
C GLN A 22 -18.00 14.91 12.27
N ILE A 23 -17.24 14.70 11.19
CA ILE A 23 -15.85 15.16 11.15
C ILE A 23 -15.91 16.69 11.03
N ASP A 24 -15.68 17.38 12.15
CA ASP A 24 -15.63 18.83 12.22
C ASP A 24 -14.65 19.35 11.17
N SER A 25 -15.16 20.16 10.23
CA SER A 25 -14.36 20.82 9.21
C SER A 25 -13.21 21.67 9.78
N SER A 26 -13.28 22.04 11.05
CA SER A 26 -12.22 22.75 11.78
C SER A 26 -10.97 21.91 12.03
N VAL A 27 -11.04 20.58 11.90
CA VAL A 27 -9.88 19.67 11.94
C VAL A 27 -9.00 19.88 10.70
N PHE A 28 -9.57 20.32 9.58
CA PHE A 28 -8.83 20.71 8.40
C PHE A 28 -8.40 22.17 8.52
N ILE A 29 -7.47 22.45 9.45
CA ILE A 29 -6.72 23.71 9.42
C ILE A 29 -6.04 23.76 8.05
N PRO A 30 -6.23 24.82 7.25
CA PRO A 30 -5.43 25.02 6.05
C PRO A 30 -4.00 25.19 6.52
N ILE A 31 -3.21 24.13 6.47
CA ILE A 31 -1.77 24.25 6.58
C ILE A 31 -1.40 25.05 5.33
N SER A 32 -1.11 26.33 5.50
CA SER A 32 -0.42 27.13 4.49
C SER A 32 0.98 26.52 4.36
N GLN A 33 1.06 25.37 3.69
CA GLN A 33 2.31 24.84 3.23
C GLN A 33 2.76 25.76 2.12
N ASP A 34 3.73 26.61 2.43
CA ASP A 34 4.59 27.23 1.44
C ASP A 34 5.45 26.12 0.82
N THR A 35 4.78 25.24 0.07
CA THR A 35 5.38 24.11 -0.63
C THR A 35 4.96 24.27 -2.07
N THR A 36 5.78 25.00 -2.82
CA THR A 36 5.72 24.94 -4.26
C THR A 36 5.88 23.46 -4.63
N VAL A 37 4.79 22.80 -5.02
CA VAL A 37 4.84 21.41 -5.48
C VAL A 37 5.90 21.36 -6.58
N PRO A 38 6.94 20.52 -6.46
CA PRO A 38 8.05 20.55 -7.42
C PRO A 38 7.52 20.39 -8.84
N ALA A 39 8.10 21.09 -9.82
CA ALA A 39 7.56 21.07 -11.18
C ALA A 39 7.87 19.75 -11.89
N SER A 40 9.09 19.23 -11.70
CA SER A 40 9.53 18.00 -12.36
C SER A 40 9.04 16.76 -11.63
N TRP A 41 8.84 15.67 -12.39
CA TRP A 41 8.50 14.38 -11.80
C TRP A 41 9.62 13.87 -10.86
N GLU A 42 10.89 14.08 -11.22
CA GLU A 42 12.04 13.59 -10.45
C GLU A 42 12.11 14.20 -9.05
N GLU A 43 11.91 15.52 -8.94
CA GLU A 43 11.89 16.22 -7.66
C GLU A 43 10.70 15.77 -6.79
N LYS A 44 9.52 15.58 -7.41
CA LYS A 44 8.35 15.01 -6.72
C LYS A 44 8.66 13.61 -6.19
N ALA A 45 9.28 12.76 -7.01
CA ALA A 45 9.62 11.39 -6.63
C ALA A 45 10.63 11.35 -5.48
N LYS A 46 11.67 12.20 -5.51
CA LYS A 46 12.64 12.37 -4.42
C LYS A 46 11.96 12.84 -3.13
N GLN A 47 11.09 13.84 -3.24
CA GLN A 47 10.37 14.38 -2.09
C GLN A 47 9.36 13.38 -1.49
N SER A 48 8.61 12.65 -2.32
CA SER A 48 7.70 11.59 -1.86
C SER A 48 8.46 10.47 -1.15
N TRP A 49 9.62 10.07 -1.70
CA TRP A 49 10.48 9.07 -1.06
C TRP A 49 10.98 9.54 0.31
N LYS A 50 11.41 10.81 0.40
CA LYS A 50 11.81 11.44 1.66
C LYS A 50 10.65 11.44 2.67
N TYR A 51 9.46 11.87 2.28
CA TYR A 51 8.29 11.85 3.16
C TYR A 51 7.92 10.43 3.61
N TYR A 52 8.01 9.43 2.73
CA TYR A 52 7.77 8.04 3.12
C TYR A 52 8.75 7.55 4.20
N LEU A 53 10.01 8.00 4.18
CA LEU A 53 11.02 7.63 5.16
C LEU A 53 10.92 8.42 6.48
N GLU A 54 10.63 9.72 6.39
CA GLU A 54 10.70 10.65 7.52
C GLU A 54 9.38 10.84 8.25
N GLU A 55 8.23 10.72 7.56
CA GLU A 55 6.91 10.98 8.14
C GLU A 55 6.17 9.69 8.51
N PRO A 56 5.98 9.39 9.81
CA PRO A 56 5.32 8.15 10.23
C PRO A 56 3.89 8.00 9.72
N LEU A 57 3.15 9.11 9.58
CA LEU A 57 1.79 9.10 9.05
C LEU A 57 1.77 8.63 7.59
N VAL A 58 2.70 9.12 6.78
CA VAL A 58 2.81 8.72 5.36
C VAL A 58 3.27 7.26 5.27
N ASN A 59 4.30 6.90 6.03
CA ASN A 59 4.84 5.54 6.05
C ASN A 59 3.76 4.49 6.39
N ASN A 60 3.01 4.73 7.46
CA ASN A 60 1.98 3.79 7.95
C ASN A 60 0.83 3.64 6.96
N VAL A 61 0.37 4.74 6.36
CA VAL A 61 -0.68 4.70 5.34
C VAL A 61 -0.21 3.88 4.14
N ILE A 62 0.97 4.18 3.59
CA ILE A 62 1.50 3.46 2.42
C ILE A 62 1.69 1.96 2.71
N ASN A 63 2.22 1.60 3.88
CA ASN A 63 2.38 0.21 4.27
C ASN A 63 1.03 -0.51 4.45
N THR A 64 0.00 0.20 4.95
CA THR A 64 -1.36 -0.34 5.03
C THR A 64 -1.94 -0.62 3.65
N TRP A 65 -1.83 0.33 2.72
CA TRP A 65 -2.25 0.15 1.33
C TRP A 65 -1.49 -0.98 0.63
N ARG A 66 -0.18 -1.12 0.89
CA ARG A 66 0.63 -2.22 0.37
C ARG A 66 0.11 -3.58 0.84
N THR A 67 -0.22 -3.71 2.13
CA THR A 67 -0.84 -4.92 2.68
C THR A 67 -2.18 -5.22 2.02
N PHE A 68 -3.03 -4.21 1.78
CA PHE A 68 -4.31 -4.42 1.08
C PHE A 68 -4.14 -4.81 -0.39
N ALA A 69 -3.16 -4.23 -1.08
CA ALA A 69 -2.96 -4.47 -2.51
C ALA A 69 -2.40 -5.88 -2.81
N ILE A 70 -1.53 -6.40 -1.95
CA ILE A 70 -0.79 -7.65 -2.20
C ILE A 70 -1.24 -8.79 -1.29
N GLY A 71 -1.74 -8.48 -0.11
CA GLY A 71 -1.86 -9.44 0.97
C GLY A 71 -0.50 -9.94 1.46
N ASP A 72 -0.52 -11.12 2.06
CA ASP A 72 0.68 -11.71 2.68
C ASP A 72 1.67 -12.27 1.64
N GLU A 73 1.17 -12.87 0.57
CA GLU A 73 2.00 -13.54 -0.44
C GLU A 73 1.32 -13.64 -1.80
N ILE A 74 2.13 -13.51 -2.85
CA ILE A 74 1.73 -13.75 -4.23
C ILE A 74 1.82 -15.24 -4.54
N ARG A 75 0.72 -15.82 -5.00
CA ARG A 75 0.62 -17.25 -5.30
C ARG A 75 0.73 -17.52 -6.79
N VAL A 76 1.43 -18.60 -7.13
CA VAL A 76 1.46 -19.14 -8.49
C VAL A 76 0.29 -20.11 -8.64
N SER A 77 -0.60 -19.86 -9.61
CA SER A 77 -1.75 -20.72 -9.91
C SER A 77 -1.59 -21.33 -11.30
N VAL A 78 -1.44 -22.65 -11.35
CA VAL A 78 -1.28 -23.43 -12.59
C VAL A 78 -2.11 -24.70 -12.47
N GLY A 79 -2.77 -25.10 -13.56
CA GLY A 79 -3.67 -26.27 -13.58
C GLY A 79 -2.95 -27.63 -13.62
N ASP A 80 -1.71 -27.66 -14.10
CA ASP A 80 -0.83 -28.82 -14.08
C ASP A 80 0.07 -28.78 -12.85
N GLU A 81 0.10 -29.87 -12.08
CA GLU A 81 0.85 -29.98 -10.84
C GLU A 81 2.37 -29.95 -11.04
N ALA A 82 2.89 -30.63 -12.07
CA ALA A 82 4.33 -30.64 -12.32
C ALA A 82 4.82 -29.25 -12.72
N VAL A 83 4.06 -28.56 -13.56
CA VAL A 83 4.39 -27.19 -13.98
C VAL A 83 4.27 -26.21 -12.82
N ARG A 84 3.28 -26.40 -11.94
CA ARG A 84 3.10 -25.56 -10.74
C ARG A 84 4.31 -25.64 -9.83
N ASP A 85 4.83 -26.83 -9.59
CA ASP A 85 5.96 -27.03 -8.67
C ASP A 85 7.25 -26.42 -9.23
N ASP A 86 7.52 -26.59 -10.52
CA ASP A 86 8.64 -25.94 -11.21
C ASP A 86 8.51 -24.41 -11.21
N ALA A 87 7.31 -23.89 -11.48
CA ALA A 87 7.04 -22.46 -11.45
C ALA A 87 7.17 -21.87 -10.05
N GLN A 88 6.71 -22.59 -9.02
CA GLN A 88 6.86 -22.16 -7.63
C GLN A 88 8.32 -22.17 -7.19
N LYS A 89 9.10 -23.17 -7.62
CA LYS A 89 10.54 -23.22 -7.38
C LYS A 89 11.22 -22.00 -8.02
N LEU A 90 10.95 -21.72 -9.29
CA LEU A 90 11.51 -20.55 -9.98
C LEU A 90 11.09 -19.23 -9.31
N PHE A 91 9.83 -19.13 -8.90
CA PHE A 91 9.30 -17.96 -8.18
C PHE A 91 10.07 -17.68 -6.89
N ASN A 92 10.39 -18.74 -6.13
CA ASN A 92 11.17 -18.66 -4.90
C ASN A 92 12.64 -18.32 -5.18
N ASP A 93 13.26 -18.99 -6.15
CA ASP A 93 14.66 -18.79 -6.53
C ASP A 93 14.91 -17.34 -6.99
N LEU A 94 13.99 -16.78 -7.78
CA LEU A 94 14.02 -15.39 -8.23
C LEU A 94 13.54 -14.37 -7.19
N LYS A 95 13.07 -14.83 -6.02
CA LYS A 95 12.49 -14.00 -4.95
C LYS A 95 11.39 -13.07 -5.46
N LEU A 96 10.51 -13.58 -6.34
CA LEU A 96 9.50 -12.77 -7.02
C LEU A 96 8.50 -12.13 -6.06
N ASN A 97 8.24 -12.74 -4.89
CA ASN A 97 7.41 -12.12 -3.86
C ASN A 97 8.02 -10.80 -3.37
N VAL A 98 9.33 -10.77 -3.09
CA VAL A 98 10.02 -9.54 -2.66
C VAL A 98 10.06 -8.54 -3.81
N PHE A 99 10.43 -8.99 -5.00
CA PHE A 99 10.49 -8.17 -6.20
C PHE A 99 9.17 -7.40 -6.45
N VAL A 100 8.02 -8.10 -6.47
CA VAL A 100 6.72 -7.45 -6.70
C VAL A 100 6.32 -6.56 -5.53
N LYS A 101 6.58 -7.00 -4.29
CA LYS A 101 6.31 -6.17 -3.10
C LYS A 101 7.09 -4.85 -3.10
N ASP A 102 8.29 -4.83 -3.66
CA ASP A 102 9.12 -3.63 -3.79
C ASP A 102 8.66 -2.76 -4.97
N MET A 103 8.27 -3.37 -6.10
CA MET A 103 7.68 -2.64 -7.22
C MET A 103 6.42 -1.87 -6.80
N ILE A 104 5.51 -2.54 -6.09
CA ILE A 104 4.26 -1.92 -5.62
C ILE A 104 4.55 -0.84 -4.59
N LEU A 105 5.52 -1.04 -3.70
CA LEU A 105 5.93 0.00 -2.76
C LEU A 105 6.38 1.28 -3.50
N GLN A 106 7.19 1.13 -4.55
CA GLN A 106 7.63 2.25 -5.35
C GLN A 106 6.48 2.93 -6.11
N LEU A 107 5.57 2.15 -6.70
CA LEU A 107 4.39 2.67 -7.36
C LEU A 107 3.50 3.47 -6.40
N LEU A 108 3.29 2.98 -5.18
CA LEU A 108 2.51 3.68 -4.15
C LEU A 108 3.16 4.99 -3.69
N ILE A 109 4.48 5.07 -3.66
CA ILE A 109 5.20 6.26 -3.17
C ILE A 109 5.33 7.34 -4.27
N LYS A 110 5.73 6.95 -5.48
CA LYS A 110 6.15 7.91 -6.53
C LYS A 110 5.53 7.65 -7.91
N GLY A 111 4.67 6.65 -8.04
CA GLY A 111 3.94 6.35 -9.28
C GLY A 111 4.78 5.71 -10.40
N ASP A 112 6.03 5.34 -10.12
CA ASP A 112 6.90 4.63 -11.07
C ASP A 112 7.77 3.60 -10.34
N ALA A 113 8.15 2.53 -11.04
CA ALA A 113 9.00 1.47 -10.52
C ALA A 113 9.79 0.82 -11.65
N VAL A 114 11.08 0.54 -11.39
CA VAL A 114 11.97 -0.08 -12.37
C VAL A 114 12.42 -1.44 -11.87
N GLY A 115 12.15 -2.47 -12.68
CA GLY A 115 12.59 -3.84 -12.44
C GLY A 115 13.71 -4.25 -13.38
N PHE A 116 14.78 -4.80 -12.83
CA PHE A 116 15.88 -5.40 -13.56
C PHE A 116 15.81 -6.91 -13.52
N LYS A 117 16.10 -7.54 -14.65
CA LYS A 117 16.32 -8.98 -14.78
C LYS A 117 17.76 -9.22 -15.20
N GLU A 118 18.44 -10.10 -14.48
CA GLU A 118 19.79 -10.53 -14.80
C GLU A 118 19.70 -11.93 -15.39
N TYR A 119 20.33 -12.11 -16.55
CA TYR A 119 20.41 -13.40 -17.21
C TYR A 119 21.73 -14.10 -16.87
N SER A 120 21.71 -15.42 -16.90
CA SER A 120 22.88 -16.27 -16.87
C SER A 120 23.87 -15.90 -17.98
N LYS A 121 25.14 -16.30 -17.81
CA LYS A 121 26.21 -15.99 -18.78
C LYS A 121 25.93 -16.50 -20.20
N ASP A 122 25.10 -17.52 -20.33
CA ASP A 122 24.65 -18.07 -21.61
C ASP A 122 23.39 -17.38 -22.17
N GLY A 123 22.80 -16.43 -21.43
CA GLY A 123 21.66 -15.62 -21.82
C GLY A 123 20.31 -16.34 -21.79
N LYS A 124 20.26 -17.60 -21.35
CA LYS A 124 19.07 -18.45 -21.48
C LYS A 124 18.17 -18.46 -20.26
N THR A 125 18.73 -18.28 -19.08
CA THR A 125 18.00 -18.39 -17.82
C THR A 125 18.04 -17.07 -17.07
N ILE A 126 16.92 -16.69 -16.46
CA ILE A 126 16.89 -15.54 -15.55
C ILE A 126 17.48 -16.02 -14.23
N GLU A 127 18.54 -15.38 -13.76
CA GLU A 127 19.18 -15.70 -12.48
C GLU A 127 18.68 -14.80 -11.35
N LYS A 128 18.22 -13.59 -11.67
CA LYS A 128 17.80 -12.63 -10.65
C LYS A 128 16.78 -11.64 -11.20
N ALA A 129 15.84 -11.27 -10.34
CA ALA A 129 14.92 -10.15 -10.53
C ALA A 129 15.11 -9.18 -9.36
N THR A 130 15.28 -7.88 -9.63
CA THR A 130 15.45 -6.87 -8.57
C THR A 130 14.75 -5.59 -8.93
N CYS A 131 13.99 -5.06 -7.98
CA CYS A 131 13.37 -3.75 -8.09
C CYS A 131 14.36 -2.71 -7.56
N VAL A 132 14.66 -1.68 -8.34
CA VAL A 132 15.56 -0.61 -7.91
C VAL A 132 14.80 0.70 -7.88
N ASN A 133 15.22 1.60 -6.99
CA ASN A 133 14.66 2.93 -6.92
C ASN A 133 15.39 3.85 -7.91
N PRO A 134 14.77 4.26 -9.04
CA PRO A 134 15.40 5.12 -10.06
C PRO A 134 15.88 6.49 -9.58
N VAL A 135 15.49 6.96 -8.39
CA VAL A 135 15.93 8.27 -7.87
C VAL A 135 16.99 8.17 -6.77
N SER A 136 17.39 6.96 -6.39
CA SER A 136 18.50 6.71 -5.46
C SER A 136 19.73 6.24 -6.24
N VAL A 137 20.46 7.20 -6.81
CA VAL A 137 21.86 7.05 -7.21
C VAL A 137 22.66 8.08 -6.42
#